data_AF-A0A5R1YXH5-F1
#
_entry.id   AF-A0A5R1YXH5-F1
#
_cell.length_a   1.000
_cell.length_b   1.000
_cell.length_c   1.000
_cell.angle_alpha   90.00
_cell.angle_beta   90.00
_cell.angle_gamma   90.00
#
_symmetry.space_group_name_H-M   'P 1'
#
loop_
_entity.id
_entity.type
_entity.pdbx_description
1 polymer ?
#
loop_
_entity_poly.entity_id
_entity_poly.type
_entity_poly.pdbx_seq_one_letter_code
_entity_poly.pdbx_strand_id
1 'polypeptide(L)'
;TERFNDRLGNQFGAAITYFSFLSMIPIMMVSFAAAGFILASHPNLLEDIFSKILMNVSDPTLASTLKNTINTAVQQRTTVGLVGLGIALYSGVNWMGNLREAIRAQSRDVWERKPQDQEKIWLKYLRDFISLIGLLIALIITLSITCGLYTSRSPRATR
;
A
#
# COMPACT_ATOMS: atom_id res chain seq x y z
N THR A 1 -31.10 -2.14 8.48
CA THR A 1 -30.02 -1.83 9.45
C THR A 1 -29.80 -2.95 10.45
N GLU A 2 -30.85 -3.65 10.89
CA GLU A 2 -30.74 -4.79 11.82
C GLU A 2 -29.74 -5.86 11.35
N ARG A 3 -29.89 -6.40 10.12
CA ARG A 3 -28.92 -7.39 9.56
C ARG A 3 -27.46 -6.91 9.58
N PHE A 4 -27.20 -5.64 9.33
CA PHE A 4 -25.82 -5.11 9.30
C PHE A 4 -25.22 -5.07 10.71
N ASN A 5 -25.98 -4.57 11.69
CA ASN A 5 -25.54 -4.51 13.08
C ASN A 5 -25.45 -5.90 13.74
N ASP A 6 -26.43 -6.78 13.49
CA ASP A 6 -26.47 -8.14 14.04
C ASP A 6 -25.31 -9.01 13.56
N ARG A 7 -24.74 -8.66 12.39
CA ARG A 7 -23.62 -9.34 11.74
C ARG A 7 -22.33 -8.56 11.82
N LEU A 8 -22.18 -7.76 12.87
CA LEU A 8 -20.94 -7.07 13.23
C LEU A 8 -20.43 -6.09 12.16
N GLY A 9 -21.31 -5.52 11.35
CA GLY A 9 -20.94 -4.63 10.23
C GLY A 9 -20.11 -3.42 10.68
N ASN A 10 -20.47 -2.79 11.80
CA ASN A 10 -19.70 -1.69 12.38
C ASN A 10 -18.30 -2.14 12.85
N GLN A 11 -18.20 -3.31 13.49
CA GLN A 11 -16.94 -3.85 13.98
C GLN A 11 -16.02 -4.25 12.82
N PHE A 12 -16.57 -4.86 11.76
CA PHE A 12 -15.80 -5.15 10.55
C PHE A 12 -15.34 -3.87 9.85
N GLY A 13 -16.20 -2.85 9.76
CA GLY A 13 -15.82 -1.53 9.25
C GLY A 13 -14.65 -0.93 10.03
N ALA A 14 -14.74 -0.94 11.37
CA ALA A 14 -13.67 -0.45 12.26
C ALA A 14 -12.37 -1.28 12.14
N ALA A 15 -12.46 -2.60 12.00
CA ALA A 15 -11.30 -3.45 11.77
C ALA A 15 -10.63 -3.14 10.43
N ILE A 16 -11.41 -3.02 9.35
CA ILE A 16 -10.89 -2.71 8.01
C ILE A 16 -10.20 -1.35 8.01
N THR A 17 -10.77 -0.30 8.62
CA THR A 17 -10.11 1.01 8.68
C THR A 17 -8.82 0.96 9.50
N TYR A 18 -8.83 0.26 10.65
CA TYR A 18 -7.62 0.06 11.47
C TYR A 18 -6.50 -0.63 10.70
N PHE A 19 -6.79 -1.77 10.05
CA PHE A 19 -5.79 -2.49 9.26
C PHE A 19 -5.33 -1.68 8.04
N SER A 20 -6.23 -0.93 7.40
CA SER A 20 -5.87 -0.08 6.27
C SER A 20 -4.91 1.03 6.70
N PHE A 21 -5.18 1.70 7.82
CA PHE A 21 -4.28 2.71 8.38
C PHE A 21 -2.91 2.12 8.74
N LEU A 22 -2.90 0.98 9.45
CA LEU A 22 -1.66 0.30 9.83
C LEU A 22 -0.84 -0.13 8.59
N SER A 23 -1.49 -0.52 7.50
CA SER A 23 -0.84 -0.91 6.24
C SER A 23 -0.17 0.26 5.49
N MET A 24 -0.52 1.51 5.80
CA MET A 24 0.12 2.67 5.15
C MET A 24 1.62 2.71 5.46
N ILE A 25 2.02 2.38 6.68
CA ILE A 25 3.43 2.40 7.10
C ILE A 25 4.29 1.47 6.23
N PRO A 26 4.01 0.16 6.12
CA PRO A 26 4.82 -0.71 5.29
C PRO A 26 4.70 -0.40 3.79
N ILE A 27 3.54 0.09 3.30
CA ILE A 27 3.41 0.55 1.91
C ILE A 27 4.35 1.74 1.64
N MET A 28 4.40 2.70 2.56
CA MET A 28 5.34 3.82 2.47
C MET A 28 6.79 3.35 2.53
N MET A 29 7.12 2.38 3.40
CA MET A 29 8.48 1.80 3.44
C MET A 29 8.88 1.17 2.11
N VAL A 30 8.02 0.36 1.50
CA VAL A 30 8.28 -0.27 0.20
C VAL A 30 8.43 0.81 -0.89
N SER A 31 7.58 1.84 -0.87
CA SER A 31 7.64 2.95 -1.83
C SER A 31 8.94 3.75 -1.68
N PHE A 32 9.35 4.03 -0.44
CA PHE A 32 10.59 4.71 -0.11
C PHE A 32 11.83 3.91 -0.53
N ALA A 33 11.81 2.59 -0.30
CA ALA A 33 12.86 1.70 -0.78
C ALA A 33 12.93 1.67 -2.31
N ALA A 34 11.78 1.59 -3.00
CA ALA A 34 11.71 1.64 -4.46
C ALA A 34 12.31 2.93 -5.00
N ALA A 35 11.95 4.08 -4.42
CA ALA A 35 12.58 5.36 -4.75
C ALA A 35 14.09 5.35 -4.47
N GLY A 36 14.52 4.79 -3.34
CA GLY A 36 15.94 4.61 -2.99
C GLY A 36 16.72 3.77 -4.02
N PHE A 37 16.13 2.71 -4.56
CA PHE A 37 16.71 1.90 -5.64
C PHE A 37 16.80 2.67 -6.96
N ILE A 38 15.76 3.43 -7.32
CA ILE A 38 15.75 4.26 -8.53
C ILE A 38 16.85 5.34 -8.43
N LEU A 39 16.91 6.07 -7.31
CA LEU A 39 17.89 7.13 -7.08
C LEU A 39 19.33 6.58 -6.99
N ALA A 40 19.53 5.44 -6.33
CA ALA A 40 20.84 4.77 -6.29
C ALA A 40 21.37 4.41 -7.68
N SER A 41 20.46 4.14 -8.62
CA SER A 41 20.79 3.77 -10.00
C SER A 41 20.99 4.98 -10.93
N HIS A 42 20.63 6.19 -10.48
CA HIS A 42 20.68 7.42 -11.29
C HIS A 42 21.31 8.58 -10.49
N PRO A 43 22.65 8.62 -10.36
CA PRO A 43 23.35 9.63 -9.56
C PRO A 43 23.04 11.08 -9.99
N ASN A 44 22.89 11.32 -11.29
CA ASN A 44 22.54 12.66 -11.81
C ASN A 44 21.16 13.14 -11.30
N LEU A 45 20.17 12.23 -11.17
CA LEU A 45 18.84 12.58 -10.64
C LEU A 45 18.92 12.96 -9.16
N LEU A 46 19.80 12.30 -8.39
CA LEU A 46 20.00 12.58 -6.98
C LEU A 46 20.60 13.98 -6.78
N GLU A 47 21.61 14.34 -7.56
CA GLU A 47 22.23 15.67 -7.54
C GLU A 47 21.24 16.78 -7.93
N ASP A 48 20.43 16.55 -8.97
CA ASP A 48 19.37 17.48 -9.38
C ASP A 48 18.33 17.69 -8.28
N ILE A 49 17.90 16.62 -7.61
CA ILE A 49 16.94 16.71 -6.49
C ILE A 49 17.54 17.53 -5.34
N PHE A 50 18.80 17.27 -4.95
CA PHE A 50 19.45 18.03 -3.90
C PHE A 50 19.65 19.50 -4.26
N SER A 51 20.00 19.80 -5.50
CA SER A 51 20.14 21.16 -5.99
C SER A 51 18.80 21.90 -5.95
N LYS A 52 17.71 21.25 -6.38
CA LYS A 52 16.36 21.80 -6.29
C LYS A 52 15.89 22.04 -4.86
N ILE A 53 16.21 21.14 -3.91
CA ILE A 53 15.88 21.35 -2.50
C ILE A 53 16.59 22.60 -1.98
N LEU A 54 17.88 22.77 -2.26
CA LEU A 54 18.65 23.95 -1.83
C LEU A 54 18.13 25.26 -2.44
N MET A 55 17.64 25.22 -3.68
CA MET A 55 17.14 26.41 -4.37
C MET A 55 15.72 26.81 -3.92
N ASN A 56 14.88 25.85 -3.55
CA ASN A 56 13.45 26.11 -3.28
C ASN A 56 13.09 26.10 -1.79
N VAL A 57 13.95 25.58 -0.93
CA VAL A 57 13.71 25.52 0.52
C VAL A 57 14.60 26.55 1.21
N SER A 58 14.00 27.68 1.58
CA SER A 58 14.70 28.79 2.25
C SER A 58 15.13 28.46 3.68
N ASP A 59 14.48 27.48 4.33
CA ASP A 59 14.84 27.01 5.68
C ASP A 59 15.97 25.96 5.62
N PRO A 60 17.18 26.26 6.14
CA PRO A 60 18.31 25.33 6.15
C PRO A 60 18.02 24.03 6.92
N THR A 61 17.18 24.08 7.96
CA THR A 61 16.83 22.91 8.78
C THR A 61 15.95 21.95 7.99
N LEU A 62 14.96 22.48 7.28
CA LEU A 62 14.11 21.68 6.43
C LEU A 62 14.90 21.11 5.24
N ALA A 63 15.76 21.91 4.61
CA ALA A 63 16.61 21.46 3.52
C ALA A 63 17.55 20.31 3.94
N SER A 64 18.18 20.42 5.12
CA SER A 64 19.04 19.36 5.66
C SER A 64 18.26 18.09 6.02
N THR A 65 17.07 18.23 6.60
CA THR A 65 16.19 17.11 6.93
C THR A 65 15.77 16.33 5.67
N LEU A 66 15.39 17.03 4.59
CA LEU A 66 15.03 16.42 3.32
C LEU A 66 16.23 15.69 2.70
N LYS A 67 17.41 16.31 2.68
CA LYS A 67 18.65 15.66 2.19
C LYS A 67 18.96 14.39 2.97
N ASN A 68 18.92 14.44 4.30
CA ASN A 68 19.18 13.30 5.17
C ASN A 68 18.17 12.17 4.94
N THR A 69 16.90 12.53 4.76
CA THR A 69 15.83 11.57 4.47
C THR A 69 16.08 10.85 3.15
N ILE A 70 16.39 11.57 2.08
CA ILE A 70 16.69 10.98 0.77
C ILE A 70 17.96 10.13 0.82
N ASN A 71 19.02 10.62 1.48
CA ASN A 71 20.26 9.85 1.63
C ASN A 71 20.02 8.56 2.42
N THR A 72 19.21 8.61 3.48
CA THR A 72 18.79 7.42 4.23
C THR A 72 18.01 6.45 3.34
N ALA A 73 17.12 6.96 2.49
CA ALA A 73 16.39 6.15 1.50
C ALA A 73 17.32 5.36 0.60
N VAL A 74 18.34 6.04 0.06
CA VAL A 74 19.32 5.44 -0.83
C VAL A 74 20.19 4.44 -0.09
N GLN A 75 20.76 4.82 1.06
CA GLN A 75 21.69 3.97 1.81
C GLN A 75 21.03 2.72 2.40
N GLN A 76 19.83 2.87 2.96
CA GLN A 76 19.10 1.80 3.63
C GLN A 76 18.06 1.09 2.74
N ARG A 77 18.04 1.39 1.43
CA ARG A 77 17.04 0.88 0.46
C ARG A 77 16.78 -0.62 0.57
N THR A 78 17.83 -1.43 0.73
CA THR A 78 17.69 -2.90 0.81
C THR A 78 17.04 -3.32 2.12
N THR A 79 17.55 -2.82 3.25
CA THR A 79 17.01 -3.15 4.58
C THR A 79 15.56 -2.70 4.72
N VAL A 80 15.28 -1.43 4.39
CA VAL A 80 13.93 -0.87 4.45
C VAL A 80 13.01 -1.58 3.46
N GLY A 81 13.50 -1.92 2.28
CA GLY A 81 12.75 -2.65 1.26
C GLY A 81 12.35 -4.05 1.72
N LEU A 82 13.30 -4.83 2.25
CA LEU A 82 13.02 -6.19 2.72
C LEU A 82 12.10 -6.22 3.95
N VAL A 83 12.37 -5.36 4.94
CA VAL A 83 11.54 -5.26 6.14
C VAL A 83 10.15 -4.74 5.78
N GLY A 84 10.09 -3.68 4.98
CA GLY A 84 8.84 -3.10 4.50
C GLY A 84 8.01 -4.11 3.72
N LEU A 85 8.63 -4.87 2.80
CA LEU A 85 7.96 -5.92 2.03
C LEU A 85 7.44 -7.03 2.95
N GLY A 86 8.25 -7.51 3.90
CA GLY A 86 7.82 -8.55 4.85
C GLY A 86 6.60 -8.12 5.67
N ILE A 87 6.62 -6.90 6.21
CA ILE A 87 5.49 -6.34 6.98
C ILE A 87 4.29 -6.05 6.06
N ALA A 88 4.52 -5.58 4.82
CA ALA A 88 3.45 -5.33 3.86
C ALA A 88 2.73 -6.62 3.48
N LEU A 89 3.47 -7.70 3.22
CA LEU A 89 2.89 -9.01 2.92
C LEU A 89 2.10 -9.56 4.11
N TYR A 90 2.68 -9.49 5.32
CA TYR A 90 2.00 -9.93 6.54
C TYR A 90 0.70 -9.14 6.76
N SER A 91 0.76 -7.81 6.73
CA SER A 91 -0.41 -6.96 6.96
C SER A 91 -1.45 -7.09 5.84
N GLY A 92 -1.03 -7.20 4.58
CA GLY A 92 -1.91 -7.37 3.43
C GLY A 92 -2.67 -8.69 3.44
N VAL A 93 -2.02 -9.80 3.78
CA VAL A 93 -2.70 -11.10 3.88
C VAL A 93 -3.73 -11.10 5.01
N ASN A 94 -3.40 -10.51 6.16
CA ASN A 94 -4.34 -10.34 7.27
C ASN A 94 -5.52 -9.44 6.87
N TRP A 95 -5.27 -8.34 6.14
CA TRP A 95 -6.33 -7.46 5.64
C TRP A 95 -7.29 -8.20 4.69
N MET A 96 -6.77 -9.00 3.76
CA MET A 96 -7.59 -9.83 2.87
C MET A 96 -8.45 -10.83 3.65
N GLY A 97 -7.89 -11.46 4.68
CA GLY A 97 -8.60 -12.37 5.56
C GLY A 97 -9.79 -11.70 6.25
N ASN A 98 -9.57 -10.53 6.86
CA ASN A 98 -10.60 -9.73 7.52
C ASN A 98 -11.66 -9.23 6.54
N LEU A 99 -11.27 -8.75 5.37
CA LEU A 99 -12.19 -8.29 4.34
C LEU A 99 -13.08 -9.44 3.84
N ARG A 100 -12.49 -10.62 3.59
CA ARG A 100 -13.24 -11.80 3.19
C ARG A 100 -14.23 -12.24 4.26
N GLU A 101 -13.85 -12.19 5.53
CA GLU A 101 -14.76 -12.51 6.64
C GLU A 101 -15.90 -11.50 6.76
N ALA A 102 -15.62 -10.20 6.63
CA ALA A 102 -16.63 -9.16 6.59
C ALA A 102 -17.63 -9.38 5.44
N ILE A 103 -17.13 -9.64 4.23
CA ILE A 103 -17.97 -9.92 3.06
C ILE A 103 -18.81 -11.18 3.29
N ARG A 104 -18.21 -12.28 3.77
CA ARG A 104 -18.93 -13.53 4.05
C ARG A 104 -20.01 -13.35 5.11
N ALA A 105 -19.73 -12.58 6.16
CA ALA A 105 -20.70 -12.30 7.21
C ALA A 105 -21.91 -11.54 6.66
N GLN A 106 -21.68 -10.53 5.83
CA GLN A 106 -22.75 -9.73 5.25
C GLN A 106 -23.50 -10.48 4.15
N SER A 107 -22.81 -11.30 3.34
CA SER A 107 -23.37 -11.93 2.14
C SER A 107 -24.14 -13.22 2.38
N ARG A 108 -23.75 -14.07 3.35
CA ARG A 108 -24.39 -15.38 3.59
C ARG A 108 -25.85 -15.25 4.01
N ASP A 109 -26.72 -16.18 3.63
CA ASP A 109 -28.13 -16.13 4.06
C ASP A 109 -28.28 -16.33 5.57
N VAL A 110 -27.51 -17.25 6.14
CA VAL A 110 -27.43 -17.52 7.58
C VAL A 110 -26.06 -17.09 8.12
N TRP A 111 -26.06 -16.33 9.23
CA TRP A 111 -24.84 -15.93 9.93
C TRP A 111 -24.68 -16.74 11.21
N GLU A 112 -23.63 -17.55 11.26
CA GLU A 112 -23.21 -18.25 12.47
C GLU A 112 -22.01 -17.52 13.08
N ARG A 113 -22.12 -17.16 14.37
CA ARG A 113 -21.03 -16.45 15.08
C ARG A 113 -19.74 -17.28 15.21
N LYS A 114 -19.83 -18.61 15.06
CA LYS A 114 -18.69 -19.53 15.05
C LYS A 114 -18.88 -20.52 13.90
N PRO A 115 -18.56 -20.13 12.66
CA PRO A 115 -18.53 -21.09 11.57
C PRO A 115 -17.56 -22.20 11.95
N GLN A 116 -17.96 -23.45 11.81
CA GLN A 116 -17.05 -24.58 11.98
C GLN A 116 -16.13 -24.62 10.75
N ASP A 117 -15.17 -23.71 10.69
CA ASP A 117 -14.20 -23.59 9.61
C ASP A 117 -13.24 -24.79 9.71
N GLN A 118 -13.62 -25.89 9.04
CA GLN A 118 -12.84 -27.12 8.91
C GLN A 118 -11.63 -26.95 7.96
N GLU A 119 -11.43 -25.74 7.41
CA GLU A 119 -10.36 -25.44 6.46
C GLU A 119 -9.02 -25.31 7.18
N LYS A 120 -7.98 -25.99 6.66
CA LYS A 120 -6.63 -25.89 7.21
C LYS A 120 -6.12 -24.44 7.13
N ILE A 121 -5.53 -23.93 8.20
CA ILE A 121 -5.07 -22.53 8.32
C ILE A 121 -4.19 -22.11 7.14
N TRP A 122 -3.23 -22.95 6.73
CA TRP A 122 -2.35 -22.66 5.60
C TRP A 122 -3.08 -22.50 4.25
N LEU A 123 -4.17 -23.25 4.00
CA LEU A 123 -4.97 -23.08 2.79
C LEU A 123 -5.70 -21.72 2.80
N LYS A 124 -6.21 -21.32 3.96
CA LYS A 124 -6.85 -20.01 4.15
C LYS A 124 -5.89 -18.86 3.84
N TYR A 125 -4.67 -18.91 4.39
CA TYR A 125 -3.63 -17.90 4.17
C TYR A 125 -3.12 -17.90 2.72
N LEU A 126 -2.95 -19.07 2.09
CA LEU A 126 -2.56 -19.16 0.68
C LEU A 126 -3.61 -18.51 -0.23
N ARG A 127 -4.90 -18.77 0.02
CA ARG A 127 -5.99 -18.14 -0.72
C ARG A 127 -5.99 -16.62 -0.54
N ASP A 128 -5.79 -16.13 0.68
CA ASP A 128 -5.69 -14.68 0.94
C ASP A 128 -4.50 -14.04 0.24
N PHE A 129 -3.37 -14.73 0.22
CA PHE A 129 -2.19 -14.29 -0.51
C PHE A 129 -2.45 -14.20 -2.01
N ILE A 130 -3.06 -15.22 -2.62
CA ILE A 130 -3.42 -15.19 -4.06
C ILE A 130 -4.39 -14.05 -4.35
N SER A 131 -5.41 -13.87 -3.50
CA SER A 131 -6.36 -12.76 -3.65
C SER A 131 -5.69 -11.39 -3.51
N LEU A 132 -4.70 -11.26 -2.61
CA LEU A 132 -3.90 -10.04 -2.47
C LEU A 132 -3.13 -9.73 -3.76
N ILE A 133 -2.48 -10.74 -4.36
CA ILE A 133 -1.79 -10.58 -5.65
C ILE A 133 -2.78 -10.17 -6.74
N GLY A 134 -3.96 -10.80 -6.81
CA GLY A 134 -5.01 -10.43 -7.75
C GLY A 134 -5.47 -8.98 -7.57
N LEU A 135 -5.62 -8.52 -6.33
CA LEU A 135 -5.94 -7.13 -6.02
C LEU A 135 -4.85 -6.17 -6.50
N LEU A 136 -3.58 -6.47 -6.22
CA LEU A 136 -2.45 -5.65 -6.66
C LEU A 136 -2.38 -5.55 -8.19
N ILE A 137 -2.58 -6.65 -8.90
CA ILE A 137 -2.63 -6.66 -10.37
C ILE A 137 -3.80 -5.81 -10.87
N ALA A 138 -4.99 -5.95 -10.29
CA ALA A 138 -6.15 -5.15 -10.66
C ALA A 138 -5.91 -3.65 -10.44
N LEU A 139 -5.26 -3.27 -9.33
CA LEU A 139 -4.86 -1.90 -9.05
C LEU A 139 -3.86 -1.37 -10.09
N ILE A 140 -2.83 -2.15 -10.44
CA ILE A 140 -1.85 -1.78 -11.46
C ILE A 140 -2.56 -1.54 -12.80
N ILE A 141 -3.39 -2.48 -13.26
CA ILE A 141 -4.15 -2.34 -14.52
C ILE A 141 -5.01 -1.08 -14.50
N THR A 142 -5.75 -0.86 -13.41
CA THR A 142 -6.64 0.30 -13.25
C THR A 142 -5.86 1.61 -13.30
N LEU A 143 -4.74 1.70 -12.59
CA LEU A 143 -3.88 2.88 -12.58
C LEU A 143 -3.18 3.09 -13.92
N SER A 144 -2.73 2.03 -14.59
CA SER A 144 -2.13 2.12 -15.93
C SER A 144 -3.11 2.64 -16.97
N ILE A 145 -4.35 2.14 -16.96
CA ILE A 145 -5.42 2.64 -17.84
C ILE A 145 -5.70 4.11 -17.50
N THR A 146 -5.87 4.44 -16.22
CA THR A 146 -6.17 5.80 -15.77
C THR A 146 -5.06 6.77 -16.19
N CYS A 147 -3.81 6.46 -15.88
CA CYS A 147 -2.65 7.28 -16.23
C CYS A 147 -2.50 7.42 -17.76
N GLY A 148 -2.67 6.32 -18.50
CA GLY A 148 -2.66 6.33 -19.97
C GLY A 148 -3.73 7.24 -20.58
N LEU A 149 -4.94 7.20 -20.04
CA LEU A 149 -6.04 8.10 -20.43
C LEU A 149 -5.71 9.57 -20.12
N TYR A 150 -5.12 9.87 -18.97
CA TYR A 150 -4.67 11.22 -18.64
C TYR A 150 -3.61 11.74 -19.61
N THR A 151 -2.59 10.92 -19.93
CA THR A 151 -1.57 11.30 -20.90
C THR A 151 -2.12 11.49 -22.31
N SER A 152 -3.15 10.73 -22.70
CA SER A 152 -3.81 10.89 -24.00
C SER A 152 -4.65 12.17 -24.10
N ARG A 153 -5.03 12.77 -22.97
CA ARG A 153 -5.91 13.95 -22.92
C ARG A 153 -5.16 15.27 -22.74
N SER A 154 -3.83 15.28 -22.65
CA SER A 154 -3.07 16.54 -22.60
C SER A 154 -3.27 17.29 -23.92
N PRO A 155 -3.92 18.47 -23.92
CA PRO A 155 -3.99 19.29 -25.13
C PRO A 155 -2.55 19.62 -25.53
N ARG A 156 -2.16 19.31 -26.77
CA ARG A 156 -0.94 19.89 -27.33
C ARG A 156 -1.12 21.40 -27.26
N ALA A 157 -0.37 22.06 -26.37
CA ALA A 157 -0.27 23.51 -26.37
C ALA A 157 0.21 23.91 -27.78
N THR A 158 -0.69 24.49 -28.55
CA THR A 158 -0.38 25.11 -29.83
C THR A 158 0.62 26.22 -29.58
N ARG A 159 1.66 26.23 -30.43
CA ARG A 159 2.78 27.18 -30.47
C ARG A 159 2.36 28.63 -30.35
#